data_AF-A0A7V8Y4D8-F1
#
_entry.id   AF-A0A7V8Y4D8-F1
#
_cell.length_a   1.000
_cell.length_b   1.000
_cell.length_c   1.000
_cell.angle_alpha   90.00
_cell.angle_beta   90.00
_cell.angle_gamma   90.00
#
_symmetry.space_group_name_H-M   'P 1'
#
loop_
_entity.id
_entity.type
_entity.pdbx_description
1 polymer ?
#
loop_
_entity_poly.entity_id
_entity_poly.type
_entity_poly.pdbx_seq_one_letter_code
_entity_poly.pdbx_strand_id
1 'polypeptide(L)'
;HSLVTELAVEPLWLPRKLPDEARYVGAVIAGVRLARVEAQVAELKSKLQRMSPVDQADDYFALAGDLIPLEEYKIALREKAMGAVE
;
A
#
# COMPACT_ATOMS: atom_id res chain seq x y z
N HIS A 1 -6.17 16.63 25.56
CA HIS A 1 -7.11 15.94 24.65
C HIS A 1 -7.68 16.92 23.62
N SER A 2 -6.84 17.50 22.75
CA SER A 2 -7.27 18.54 21.80
C SER A 2 -7.28 18.02 20.35
N LEU A 3 -6.18 17.36 19.93
CA LEU A 3 -5.99 16.91 18.55
C LEU A 3 -7.09 15.97 18.01
N VAL A 4 -7.56 15.01 18.81
CA VAL A 4 -8.63 14.09 18.36
C VAL A 4 -9.93 14.85 18.10
N THR A 5 -10.25 15.83 18.94
CA THR A 5 -11.43 16.68 18.80
C THR A 5 -11.30 17.61 17.60
N GLU A 6 -10.11 18.16 17.36
CA GLU A 6 -9.79 18.99 16.19
C GLU A 6 -9.95 18.20 14.88
N LEU A 7 -9.36 16.99 14.80
CA LEU A 7 -9.47 16.13 13.61
C LEU A 7 -10.88 15.59 13.37
N ALA A 8 -11.69 15.45 14.43
CA ALA A 8 -13.06 14.94 14.31
C ALA A 8 -14.02 15.95 13.64
N VAL A 9 -13.69 17.24 13.66
CA VAL A 9 -14.50 18.32 13.06
C VAL A 9 -13.87 18.93 11.82
N GLU A 10 -12.65 18.52 11.47
CA GLU A 10 -11.98 18.97 10.26
C GLU A 10 -12.79 18.52 9.03
N PRO A 11 -13.13 19.46 8.11
CA PRO A 11 -13.88 19.11 6.92
C PRO A 11 -13.05 18.21 6.00
N LEU A 12 -13.62 17.08 5.60
CA LEU A 12 -13.00 16.19 4.61
C LEU A 12 -12.85 16.92 3.27
N TRP A 13 -11.65 16.84 2.68
CA TRP A 13 -11.37 17.41 1.36
C TRP A 13 -11.90 16.48 0.26
N LEU A 14 -13.22 16.49 0.09
CA LEU A 14 -13.93 15.68 -0.91
C LEU A 14 -13.98 16.40 -2.26
N PRO A 15 -13.65 15.74 -3.38
CA PRO A 15 -13.79 16.31 -4.71
C PRO A 15 -15.25 16.63 -5.11
N ARG A 16 -16.26 15.97 -4.48
CA ARG A 16 -17.70 16.23 -4.68
C ARG A 16 -18.55 15.87 -3.45
N LYS A 17 -19.68 16.54 -3.27
CA LYS A 17 -20.66 16.27 -2.20
C LYS A 17 -21.61 15.12 -2.63
N LEU A 18 -21.36 13.90 -2.09
CA LEU A 18 -22.09 12.61 -2.22
C LEU A 18 -21.96 11.83 -3.55
N PRO A 19 -21.82 10.48 -3.56
CA PRO A 19 -21.57 9.51 -2.48
C PRO A 19 -20.07 9.11 -2.40
N ASP A 20 -19.18 10.08 -2.28
CA ASP A 20 -17.73 9.87 -2.36
C ASP A 20 -17.02 9.66 -1.03
N GLU A 21 -17.69 9.83 0.12
CA GLU A 21 -17.05 9.73 1.44
C GLU A 21 -16.44 8.35 1.72
N ALA A 22 -17.20 7.28 1.51
CA ALA A 22 -16.71 5.92 1.74
C ALA A 22 -15.57 5.55 0.77
N ARG A 23 -15.63 6.03 -0.48
CA ARG A 23 -14.59 5.86 -1.50
C ARG A 23 -13.33 6.62 -1.13
N TYR A 24 -13.47 7.89 -0.72
CA TYR A 24 -12.39 8.75 -0.25
C TYR A 24 -11.69 8.16 0.97
N VAL A 25 -12.44 7.78 2.01
CA VAL A 25 -11.87 7.12 3.20
C VAL A 25 -11.17 5.82 2.82
N GLY A 26 -11.77 5.01 1.94
CA GLY A 26 -11.18 3.79 1.43
C GLY A 26 -9.84 4.01 0.71
N ALA A 27 -9.73 5.09 -0.06
CA ALA A 27 -8.53 5.47 -0.78
C ALA A 27 -7.44 6.06 0.14
N VAL A 28 -7.80 6.90 1.11
CA VAL A 28 -6.86 7.40 2.12
C VAL A 28 -6.26 6.24 2.92
N ILE A 29 -7.10 5.31 3.39
CA ILE A 29 -6.64 4.11 4.09
C ILE A 29 -5.76 3.24 3.17
N ALA A 30 -6.10 3.12 1.88
CA ALA A 30 -5.28 2.38 0.93
C ALA A 30 -3.89 3.01 0.75
N GLY A 31 -3.79 4.34 0.70
CA GLY A 31 -2.51 5.05 0.62
C GLY A 31 -1.63 4.82 1.86
N VAL A 32 -2.20 4.87 3.06
CA VAL A 32 -1.47 4.57 4.30
C VAL A 32 -0.93 3.14 4.30
N ARG A 33 -1.75 2.16 3.84
CA ARG A 33 -1.32 0.77 3.72
C ARG A 33 -0.25 0.60 2.63
N LEU A 34 -0.40 1.31 1.51
CA LEU A 34 0.51 1.25 0.37
C LEU A 34 1.93 1.60 0.78
N ALA A 35 2.13 2.68 1.54
CA ALA A 35 3.46 3.11 1.99
C ALA A 35 4.20 2.00 2.77
N ARG A 36 3.49 1.25 3.62
CA ARG A 36 4.06 0.10 4.33
C ARG A 36 4.43 -1.05 3.37
N VAL A 37 3.54 -1.38 2.44
CA VAL A 37 3.76 -2.47 1.47
C VAL A 37 4.92 -2.14 0.53
N GLU A 38 5.03 -0.89 0.09
CA GLU A 38 6.16 -0.42 -0.74
C GLU A 38 7.50 -0.60 -0.03
N ALA A 39 7.58 -0.28 1.27
CA ALA A 39 8.78 -0.51 2.07
C ALA A 39 9.12 -2.00 2.17
N GLN A 40 8.13 -2.85 2.43
CA GLN A 40 8.32 -4.31 2.52
C GLN A 40 8.78 -4.91 1.18
N VAL A 41 8.17 -4.50 0.07
CA VAL A 41 8.56 -4.91 -1.28
C VAL A 41 10.00 -4.50 -1.59
N ALA A 42 10.38 -3.26 -1.25
CA ALA A 42 11.74 -2.77 -1.46
C ALA A 42 12.77 -3.59 -0.66
N GLU A 43 12.46 -3.94 0.59
CA GLU A 43 13.32 -4.78 1.42
C GLU A 43 13.50 -6.19 0.83
N LEU A 44 12.41 -6.85 0.44
CA LEU A 44 12.45 -8.20 -0.12
C LEU A 44 13.17 -8.24 -1.47
N LYS A 45 12.94 -7.26 -2.35
CA LYS A 45 13.70 -7.11 -3.60
C LYS A 45 15.18 -6.92 -3.35
N SER A 46 15.54 -6.08 -2.38
CA SER A 46 16.93 -5.84 -2.01
C SER A 46 17.63 -7.13 -1.57
N LYS A 47 16.94 -7.97 -0.79
CA LYS A 47 17.44 -9.31 -0.38
C LYS A 47 17.59 -10.23 -1.59
N LEU A 48 16.54 -10.36 -2.40
CA LEU A 48 16.52 -11.23 -3.58
C LEU A 48 17.64 -10.89 -4.58
N GLN A 49 17.90 -9.60 -4.81
CA GLN A 49 18.96 -9.12 -5.72
C GLN A 49 20.39 -9.49 -5.27
N ARG A 50 20.59 -9.84 -4.00
CA ARG A 50 21.89 -10.27 -3.47
C ARG A 50 22.05 -11.79 -3.38
N MET A 51 20.98 -12.54 -3.65
CA MET A 51 21.00 -14.01 -3.63
C MET A 51 21.37 -14.56 -5.01
N SER A 52 22.17 -15.62 -5.02
CA SER A 52 22.47 -16.35 -6.26
C SER A 52 21.31 -17.29 -6.58
N PRO A 53 20.64 -17.15 -7.74
CA PRO A 53 19.54 -18.03 -8.12
C PRO A 53 20.01 -19.46 -8.50
N VAL A 54 21.33 -19.67 -8.58
CA VAL A 54 21.94 -20.98 -8.90
C VAL A 54 22.40 -21.67 -7.62
N ASP A 55 23.13 -20.95 -6.76
CA ASP A 55 23.71 -21.52 -5.54
C ASP A 55 22.69 -21.62 -4.38
N GLN A 56 21.65 -20.77 -4.41
CA GLN A 56 20.61 -20.66 -3.37
C GLN A 56 19.20 -20.74 -4.00
N ALA A 57 19.00 -21.68 -4.93
CA ALA A 57 17.78 -21.75 -5.73
C ALA A 57 16.50 -21.88 -4.91
N ASP A 58 16.45 -22.80 -3.94
CA ASP A 58 15.26 -23.04 -3.11
C ASP A 58 14.87 -21.79 -2.29
N ASP A 59 15.84 -21.19 -1.61
CA ASP A 59 15.62 -19.97 -0.81
C ASP A 59 15.24 -18.77 -1.72
N TYR A 60 15.84 -18.67 -2.91
CA TYR A 60 15.51 -17.64 -3.89
C TYR A 60 14.05 -17.76 -4.35
N PHE A 61 13.60 -18.97 -4.72
CA PHE A 61 12.23 -19.18 -5.18
C PHE A 61 11.20 -19.06 -4.07
N ALA A 62 11.53 -19.45 -2.84
CA ALA A 62 10.68 -19.20 -1.68
C ALA A 62 10.47 -17.68 -1.47
N LEU A 63 11.55 -16.90 -1.46
CA LEU A 63 11.47 -15.44 -1.28
C LEU A 63 10.77 -14.75 -2.45
N ALA A 64 10.97 -15.22 -3.68
CA ALA A 64 10.25 -14.74 -4.85
C ALA A 64 8.74 -15.07 -4.74
N GLY A 65 8.40 -16.24 -4.23
CA GLY A 65 7.03 -16.67 -3.97
C GLY A 65 6.30 -15.79 -2.95
N ASP A 66 7.01 -15.25 -1.96
CA ASP A 66 6.45 -14.27 -1.00
C ASP A 66 6.37 -12.85 -1.59
N LEU A 67 7.32 -12.48 -2.45
CA LEU A 67 7.39 -11.14 -3.05
C LEU A 67 6.26 -10.90 -4.07
N ILE A 68 5.93 -11.90 -4.90
CA ILE A 68 4.95 -11.75 -5.99
C ILE A 68 3.55 -11.35 -5.46
N PRO A 69 2.96 -12.02 -4.45
CA PRO A 69 1.69 -11.61 -3.87
C PRO A 69 1.71 -10.19 -3.28
N LEU A 70 2.83 -9.78 -2.69
CA LEU A 70 2.98 -8.42 -2.17
C LEU A 70 3.01 -7.37 -3.28
N GLU A 71 3.58 -7.70 -4.44
CA GLU A 71 3.55 -6.86 -5.63
C GLU A 71 2.14 -6.70 -6.20
N GLU A 72 1.39 -7.81 -6.30
CA GLU A 72 -0.01 -7.76 -6.72
C GLU A 72 -0.86 -6.93 -5.76
N TYR A 73 -0.67 -7.14 -4.45
CA TYR A 73 -1.36 -6.36 -3.43
C TYR A 73 -1.01 -4.87 -3.48
N LYS A 74 0.26 -4.54 -3.73
CA LYS A 74 0.72 -3.16 -3.95
C LYS A 74 -0.01 -2.50 -5.12
N ILE A 75 -0.19 -3.21 -6.23
CA ILE A 75 -0.92 -2.71 -7.41
C ILE A 75 -2.38 -2.43 -7.04
N ALA A 76 -3.06 -3.39 -6.41
CA ALA A 76 -4.45 -3.23 -5.98
C ALA A 76 -4.64 -2.07 -4.99
N LEU A 77 -3.69 -1.88 -4.06
CA LEU A 77 -3.71 -0.74 -3.15
C LEU A 77 -3.50 0.60 -3.87
N ARG A 78 -2.63 0.63 -4.88
CA ARG A 78 -2.38 1.83 -5.69
C ARG A 78 -3.63 2.24 -6.47
N GLU A 79 -4.29 1.29 -7.12
CA GLU A 79 -5.56 1.52 -7.82
C GLU A 79 -6.63 2.05 -6.85
N LYS A 80 -6.77 1.40 -5.68
CA LYS A 80 -7.72 1.83 -4.66
C LYS A 80 -7.41 3.23 -4.10
N ALA A 81 -6.13 3.58 -3.95
CA ALA A 81 -5.71 4.90 -3.49
C ALA A 81 -5.95 5.99 -4.55
N MET A 82 -5.78 5.67 -5.84
CA MET A 82 -6.07 6.59 -6.95
C MET A 82 -7.56 6.88 -7.11
N GLY A 83 -8.42 5.94 -6.73
CA GLY A 83 -9.87 6.11 -6.74
C GLY A 83 -10.42 7.23 -5.82
N ALA A 84 -9.59 8.00 -5.12
CA ALA A 84 -10.00 9.26 -4.46
C ALA A 84 -9.92 10.51 -5.36
N VAL A 85 -9.18 10.44 -6.48
CA VAL A 85 -8.83 11.61 -7.31
C VAL A 85 -9.74 11.75 -8.54
N GLU A 86 -10.37 10.66 -9.00
CA GLU A 86 -11.45 10.68 -10.00
C GLU A 86 -12.79 11.11 -9.40
#